data_AF-A0A4R1QCS9-F1
#
_entry.id   AF-A0A4R1QCS9-F1
#
_cell.length_a   1.000
_cell.length_b   1.000
_cell.length_c   1.000
_cell.angle_alpha   90.00
_cell.angle_beta   90.00
_cell.angle_gamma   90.00
#
_symmetry.space_group_name_H-M   'P 1'
#
loop_
_entity.id
_entity.type
_entity.pdbx_description
1 polymer ?
#
loop_
_entity_poly.entity_id
_entity_poly.type
_entity_poly.pdbx_seq_one_letter_code
_entity_poly.pdbx_strand_id
1 'polypeptide(L)'
;MTLDSIRGRFAPSPTGEMHLGNAWTALLAWLHTRSQQGRMVLRIEDLDPDRSRKEFVKQLLEDMAWLGLDWDEGPDIGGDYGPYCQSERRDLYEAALKRLEAAKLIYPCYCTRAELHAVASAPHLGEQEFVYPGTCRLMSSQEQAEREKQPRRSSLRLTVPDEAVSFRDGLQGEYTQNVRPSCGDFVVRRSDGVFAYQLAVVVDDGLMAINQVLRGADLLASTPRQLLLYQLLGLKAPAFIHVPLLLGKDGSRLSKRHGSLSLASMRSRGVKADTIIGYLAWKAGQIDTWEPLSAREAVSLFSLQSIPAMPVVVDDAP
;
A
#
# COMPACT_ATOMS: atom_id res chain seq x y z
N MET A 1 30.99 1.33 3.52
CA MET A 1 29.71 1.21 2.79
C MET A 1 29.06 2.58 2.90
N THR A 2 29.02 3.36 1.82
CA THR A 2 28.15 4.53 1.78
C THR A 2 26.73 4.03 2.03
N LEU A 3 26.12 4.48 3.13
CA LEU A 3 24.70 4.21 3.38
C LEU A 3 23.95 4.69 2.13
N ASP A 4 23.26 3.78 1.44
CA ASP A 4 22.40 4.16 0.31
C ASP A 4 21.51 5.31 0.78
N SER A 5 21.47 6.43 0.05
CA SER A 5 20.61 7.56 0.40
C SER A 5 19.16 7.10 0.55
N ILE A 6 18.45 7.59 1.56
CA ILE A 6 17.04 7.20 1.77
C ILE A 6 16.21 7.52 0.53
N ARG A 7 15.42 6.54 0.09
CA ARG A 7 14.42 6.64 -0.97
C ARG A 7 13.10 6.11 -0.41
N GLY A 8 12.26 7.05 -0.01
CA GLY A 8 10.90 6.81 0.45
C GLY A 8 9.89 6.99 -0.68
N ARG A 9 8.64 6.55 -0.45
CA ARG A 9 7.53 6.82 -1.38
C ARG A 9 6.21 7.06 -0.70
N PHE A 10 5.35 7.85 -1.34
CA PHE A 10 3.91 7.86 -1.12
C PHE A 10 3.24 7.25 -2.35
N ALA A 11 2.41 6.23 -2.14
CA ALA A 11 1.84 5.41 -3.21
C ALA A 11 0.32 5.27 -3.10
N PRO A 12 -0.47 6.33 -3.34
CA PRO A 12 -1.93 6.30 -3.25
C PRO A 12 -2.58 5.69 -4.49
N SER A 13 -3.68 4.96 -4.29
CA SER A 13 -4.59 4.60 -5.38
C SER A 13 -5.57 5.74 -5.66
N PRO A 14 -5.73 6.21 -6.91
CA PRO A 14 -6.58 7.36 -7.25
C PRO A 14 -8.04 6.95 -7.36
N THR A 15 -8.60 6.42 -6.27
CA THR A 15 -9.98 5.93 -6.25
C THR A 15 -10.95 6.94 -5.69
N GLY A 16 -10.50 8.04 -5.09
CA GLY A 16 -11.31 9.18 -4.62
C GLY A 16 -10.43 10.34 -4.16
N GLU A 17 -11.07 11.41 -3.69
CA GLU A 17 -10.39 12.56 -3.10
C GLU A 17 -9.55 12.18 -1.87
N MET A 18 -8.46 12.90 -1.64
CA MET A 18 -7.68 12.77 -0.42
C MET A 18 -8.50 13.25 0.78
N HIS A 19 -8.41 12.51 1.88
CA HIS A 19 -8.90 12.90 3.19
C HIS A 19 -7.77 12.98 4.21
N LEU A 20 -8.06 13.43 5.43
CA LEU A 20 -7.04 13.56 6.50
C LEU A 20 -6.24 12.27 6.76
N GLY A 21 -6.86 11.09 6.69
CA GLY A 21 -6.11 9.82 6.77
C GLY A 21 -5.06 9.60 5.66
N ASN A 22 -5.30 10.09 4.43
CA ASN A 22 -4.27 10.09 3.39
C ASN A 22 -3.18 11.12 3.71
N ALA A 23 -3.59 12.33 4.10
CA ALA A 23 -2.66 13.41 4.49
C ALA A 23 -1.75 13.01 5.63
N TRP A 24 -2.28 12.31 6.65
CA TRP A 24 -1.54 11.72 7.76
C TRP A 24 -0.42 10.81 7.30
N THR A 25 -0.74 9.84 6.43
CA THR A 25 0.25 8.87 5.95
C THR A 25 1.26 9.54 5.00
N ALA A 26 0.79 10.47 4.15
CA ALA A 26 1.64 11.25 3.25
C ALA A 26 2.65 12.11 4.03
N LEU A 27 2.17 12.86 5.04
CA LEU A 27 2.99 13.72 5.88
C LEU A 27 4.05 12.91 6.62
N LEU A 28 3.68 11.82 7.29
CA LEU A 28 4.64 11.02 8.05
C LEU A 28 5.69 10.36 7.14
N ALA A 29 5.29 9.85 5.96
CA ALA A 29 6.23 9.30 4.99
C ALA A 29 7.20 10.37 4.48
N TRP A 30 6.68 11.57 4.20
CA TRP A 30 7.44 12.71 3.72
C TRP A 30 8.43 13.21 4.80
N LEU A 31 7.97 13.44 6.04
CA LEU A 31 8.82 13.88 7.16
C LEU A 31 9.91 12.87 7.49
N HIS A 32 9.58 11.57 7.51
CA HIS A 32 10.58 10.53 7.74
C HIS A 32 11.67 10.54 6.66
N THR A 33 11.27 10.69 5.40
CA THR A 33 12.20 10.74 4.26
C THR A 33 13.05 12.01 4.32
N ARG A 34 12.44 13.18 4.52
CA ARG A 34 13.12 14.49 4.50
C ARG A 34 14.02 14.73 5.71
N SER A 35 13.65 14.25 6.89
CA SER A 35 14.50 14.37 8.10
C SER A 35 15.83 13.63 7.96
N GLN A 36 15.88 12.62 7.08
CA GLN A 36 17.09 11.88 6.72
C GLN A 36 17.73 12.38 5.41
N GLN A 37 17.31 13.54 4.89
CA GLN A 37 17.78 14.11 3.62
C GLN A 37 17.58 13.16 2.43
N GLY A 38 16.55 12.32 2.50
CA GLY A 38 16.20 11.35 1.46
C GLY A 38 15.36 11.93 0.32
N ARG A 39 15.20 11.13 -0.72
CA ARG A 39 14.32 11.40 -1.87
C ARG A 39 12.95 10.79 -1.67
N MET A 40 11.93 11.55 -2.00
CA MET A 40 10.52 11.18 -1.89
C MET A 40 9.96 10.92 -3.29
N VAL A 41 9.46 9.70 -3.50
CA VAL A 41 8.82 9.30 -4.76
C VAL A 41 7.30 9.37 -4.62
N LEU A 42 6.61 9.96 -5.58
CA LEU A 42 5.16 9.83 -5.72
C LEU A 42 4.82 8.79 -6.80
N ARG A 43 4.14 7.71 -6.43
CA ARG A 43 3.71 6.66 -7.36
C ARG A 43 2.20 6.50 -7.35
N ILE A 44 1.56 6.51 -8.52
CA ILE A 44 0.11 6.36 -8.63
C ILE A 44 -0.23 4.87 -8.81
N GLU A 45 -0.99 4.32 -7.85
CA GLU A 45 -1.41 2.91 -7.87
C GLU A 45 -2.78 2.75 -8.55
N ASP A 46 -2.82 2.94 -9.86
CA ASP A 46 -4.02 3.00 -10.70
C ASP A 46 -4.35 1.70 -11.47
N LEU A 47 -3.95 0.54 -10.92
CA LEU A 47 -4.13 -0.76 -11.57
C LEU A 47 -5.58 -1.21 -11.77
N ASP A 48 -6.51 -0.72 -10.94
CA ASP A 48 -7.93 -1.06 -11.04
C ASP A 48 -8.64 -0.02 -11.92
N PRO A 49 -8.96 -0.32 -13.20
CA PRO A 49 -9.56 0.66 -14.12
C PRO A 49 -11.00 1.02 -13.73
N ASP A 50 -11.71 0.14 -13.01
CA ASP A 50 -13.09 0.39 -12.62
C ASP A 50 -13.17 1.44 -11.51
N ARG A 51 -12.12 1.52 -10.68
CA ARG A 51 -12.06 2.43 -9.52
C ARG A 51 -11.17 3.64 -9.72
N SER A 52 -10.14 3.55 -10.56
CA SER A 52 -9.16 4.61 -10.77
C SER A 52 -9.67 5.68 -11.71
N ARG A 53 -9.47 6.95 -11.38
CA ARG A 53 -9.90 8.07 -12.22
C ARG A 53 -8.83 9.16 -12.31
N LYS A 54 -8.68 9.76 -13.50
CA LYS A 54 -7.64 10.78 -13.77
C LYS A 54 -7.90 12.06 -12.97
N GLU A 55 -9.15 12.43 -12.74
CA GLU A 55 -9.52 13.57 -11.91
C GLU A 55 -9.01 13.44 -10.48
N PHE A 56 -9.00 12.22 -9.91
CA PHE A 56 -8.45 11.99 -8.57
C PHE A 56 -6.93 12.04 -8.54
N VAL A 57 -6.25 11.68 -9.64
CA VAL A 57 -4.80 11.90 -9.77
C VAL A 57 -4.50 13.40 -9.75
N LYS A 58 -5.21 14.19 -10.57
CA LYS A 58 -5.02 15.65 -10.60
C LYS A 58 -5.28 16.29 -9.23
N GLN A 59 -6.39 15.94 -8.58
CA GLN A 59 -6.73 16.47 -7.25
C GLN A 59 -5.68 16.09 -6.20
N LEU A 60 -5.18 14.85 -6.22
CA LEU A 60 -4.09 14.39 -5.36
C LEU A 60 -2.83 15.26 -5.52
N LEU A 61 -2.40 15.56 -6.76
CA LEU A 61 -1.23 16.41 -6.99
C LEU A 61 -1.44 17.83 -6.44
N GLU A 62 -2.64 18.40 -6.66
CA GLU A 62 -3.00 19.72 -6.13
C GLU A 62 -3.04 19.75 -4.60
N ASP A 63 -3.57 18.70 -3.97
CA ASP A 63 -3.68 18.60 -2.51
C ASP A 63 -2.30 18.43 -1.86
N MET A 64 -1.44 17.59 -2.44
CA MET A 64 -0.06 17.41 -1.96
C MET A 64 0.76 18.70 -2.12
N ALA A 65 0.67 19.38 -3.27
CA ALA A 65 1.32 20.66 -3.49
C ALA A 65 0.82 21.74 -2.51
N TRP A 66 -0.50 21.80 -2.28
CA TRP A 66 -1.10 22.71 -1.32
C TRP A 66 -0.62 22.48 0.11
N LEU A 67 -0.46 21.22 0.52
CA LEU A 67 0.09 20.84 1.83
C LEU A 67 1.61 21.10 1.95
N GLY A 68 2.30 21.44 0.87
CA GLY A 68 3.75 21.60 0.83
C GLY A 68 4.53 20.28 0.88
N LEU A 69 3.89 19.18 0.47
CA LEU A 69 4.49 17.84 0.42
C LEU A 69 5.00 17.55 -0.99
N ASP A 70 6.20 18.04 -1.29
CA ASP A 70 6.85 17.84 -2.58
C ASP A 70 7.35 16.40 -2.80
N TRP A 71 7.70 16.08 -4.04
CA TRP A 71 8.36 14.84 -4.42
C TRP A 71 9.51 15.13 -5.38
N ASP A 72 10.54 14.29 -5.33
CA ASP A 72 11.73 14.39 -6.20
C ASP A 72 11.52 13.64 -7.52
N GLU A 73 10.60 12.67 -7.51
CA GLU A 73 10.24 11.85 -8.66
C GLU A 73 8.74 11.54 -8.63
N GLY A 74 8.07 11.62 -9.77
CA GLY A 74 6.62 11.47 -9.79
C GLY A 74 5.98 11.51 -11.18
N PRO A 75 4.65 11.35 -11.26
CA PRO A 75 3.92 11.22 -12.52
C PRO A 75 3.95 12.47 -13.40
N ASP A 76 4.18 13.64 -12.82
CA ASP A 76 4.18 14.95 -13.48
C ASP A 76 5.59 15.47 -13.78
N ILE A 77 6.56 15.21 -12.90
CA ILE A 77 7.94 15.68 -13.04
C ILE A 77 8.92 14.63 -13.60
N GLY A 78 8.48 13.36 -13.71
CA GLY A 78 9.32 12.26 -14.17
C GLY A 78 10.37 11.85 -13.14
N GLY A 79 11.49 11.32 -13.63
CA GLY A 79 12.58 10.77 -12.81
C GLY A 79 13.18 9.50 -13.43
N ASP A 80 14.26 9.00 -12.84
CA ASP A 80 15.09 7.93 -13.40
C ASP A 80 14.40 6.57 -13.49
N TYR A 81 13.29 6.40 -12.75
CA TYR A 81 12.60 5.11 -12.59
C TYR A 81 11.17 5.11 -13.14
N GLY A 82 10.82 6.13 -13.91
CA GLY A 82 9.52 6.25 -14.54
C GLY A 82 9.17 5.09 -15.48
N PRO A 83 7.90 4.99 -15.93
CA PRO A 83 6.78 5.85 -15.56
C PRO A 83 6.32 5.64 -14.10
N TYR A 84 5.68 6.63 -13.50
CA TYR A 84 5.25 6.61 -12.09
C TYR A 84 3.77 6.29 -11.88
N CYS A 85 3.05 5.90 -12.94
CA CYS A 85 1.71 5.31 -12.86
C CYS A 85 1.80 3.80 -13.11
N GLN A 86 1.20 2.98 -12.25
CA GLN A 86 1.27 1.52 -12.38
C GLN A 86 0.57 1.00 -13.65
N SER A 87 -0.47 1.69 -14.12
CA SER A 87 -1.15 1.37 -15.38
C SER A 87 -0.22 1.37 -16.60
N GLU A 88 0.88 2.14 -16.54
CA GLU A 88 1.89 2.28 -17.60
C GLU A 88 3.07 1.31 -17.45
N ARG A 89 3.08 0.50 -16.38
CA ARG A 89 4.22 -0.38 -16.01
C ARG A 89 3.93 -1.87 -16.20
N ARG A 90 2.87 -2.20 -16.94
CA ARG A 90 2.36 -3.57 -17.11
C ARG A 90 3.41 -4.56 -17.60
N ASP A 91 4.30 -4.15 -18.50
CA ASP A 91 5.34 -5.02 -19.04
C ASP A 91 6.34 -5.48 -17.96
N LEU A 92 6.61 -4.65 -16.95
CA LEU A 92 7.48 -5.00 -15.83
C LEU A 92 6.83 -6.08 -14.95
N TYR A 93 5.52 -5.99 -14.73
CA TYR A 93 4.77 -6.99 -13.97
C TYR A 93 4.63 -8.30 -14.75
N GLU A 94 4.45 -8.23 -16.07
CA GLU A 94 4.43 -9.40 -16.93
C GLU A 94 5.80 -10.12 -16.93
N ALA A 95 6.90 -9.36 -16.96
CA ALA A 95 8.25 -9.93 -16.81
C ALA A 95 8.44 -10.62 -15.44
N ALA A 96 7.94 -10.03 -14.36
CA ALA A 96 7.97 -10.66 -13.04
C ALA A 96 7.14 -11.95 -12.99
N LEU A 97 5.94 -11.97 -13.59
CA LEU A 97 5.12 -13.19 -13.70
C LEU A 97 5.84 -14.29 -14.47
N LYS A 98 6.47 -13.97 -15.61
CA LYS A 98 7.25 -14.94 -16.40
C LYS A 98 8.38 -15.58 -15.58
N ARG A 99 9.03 -14.82 -14.70
CA ARG A 99 10.06 -15.36 -13.79
C ARG A 99 9.47 -16.33 -12.79
N LEU A 100 8.32 -15.99 -12.19
CA LEU A 100 7.61 -16.88 -11.26
C LEU A 100 7.09 -18.14 -11.95
N GLU A 101 6.60 -18.01 -13.20
CA GLU A 101 6.13 -19.13 -14.02
C GLU A 101 7.28 -20.07 -14.40
N ALA A 102 8.41 -19.54 -14.88
CA ALA A 102 9.60 -20.33 -15.20
C ALA A 102 10.13 -21.11 -13.99
N ALA A 103 9.99 -20.53 -12.78
CA ALA A 103 10.33 -21.18 -11.52
C ALA A 103 9.24 -22.14 -11.00
N LYS A 104 8.12 -22.32 -11.73
CA LYS A 104 6.96 -23.13 -11.34
C LYS A 104 6.34 -22.74 -9.99
N LEU A 105 6.38 -21.44 -9.67
CA LEU A 105 5.88 -20.88 -8.42
C LEU A 105 4.45 -20.36 -8.51
N ILE A 106 3.86 -20.31 -9.72
CA ILE A 106 2.48 -19.88 -9.93
C ILE A 106 1.68 -20.93 -10.69
N TYR A 107 0.36 -20.93 -10.49
CA TYR A 107 -0.57 -21.84 -11.18
C TYR A 107 -1.92 -21.15 -11.45
N PRO A 108 -2.67 -21.61 -12.47
CA PRO A 108 -3.99 -21.09 -12.76
C PRO A 108 -5.03 -21.56 -11.74
N CYS A 109 -5.87 -20.63 -11.30
CA CYS A 109 -6.99 -20.89 -10.41
C CYS A 109 -8.30 -20.47 -11.09
N TYR A 110 -9.21 -21.44 -11.22
CA TYR A 110 -10.53 -21.28 -11.84
C TYR A 110 -11.65 -21.06 -10.82
N CYS A 111 -11.33 -21.07 -9.51
CA CYS A 111 -12.33 -20.92 -8.45
C CYS A 111 -13.09 -19.60 -8.58
N THR A 112 -14.41 -19.66 -8.47
CA THR A 112 -15.28 -18.50 -8.49
C THR A 112 -15.34 -17.85 -7.10
N ARG A 113 -15.66 -16.54 -7.04
CA ARG A 113 -15.91 -15.89 -5.74
C ARG A 113 -16.96 -16.64 -4.92
N ALA A 114 -18.04 -17.11 -5.56
CA ALA A 114 -19.08 -17.88 -4.88
C ALA A 114 -18.56 -19.20 -4.29
N GLU A 115 -17.72 -19.93 -5.03
CA GLU A 115 -17.06 -21.16 -4.54
C GLU A 115 -16.13 -20.87 -3.37
N LEU A 116 -15.35 -19.78 -3.44
CA LEU A 116 -14.48 -19.36 -2.34
C LEU A 116 -15.31 -18.97 -1.10
N HIS A 117 -16.39 -18.21 -1.27
CA HIS A 117 -17.27 -17.81 -0.18
C HIS A 117 -18.02 -19.00 0.44
N ALA A 118 -18.46 -19.97 -0.35
CA ALA A 118 -19.14 -21.16 0.14
C ALA A 118 -18.25 -22.00 1.07
N VAL A 119 -16.95 -22.08 0.79
CA VAL A 119 -15.94 -22.71 1.66
C VAL A 119 -15.67 -21.86 2.91
N ALA A 120 -15.71 -20.53 2.78
CA ALA A 120 -15.54 -19.59 3.90
C ALA A 120 -16.71 -19.59 4.90
N SER A 121 -17.93 -19.91 4.44
CA SER A 121 -19.17 -19.85 5.23
C SER A 121 -19.46 -21.09 6.09
N ALA A 122 -18.51 -22.03 6.22
CA ALA A 122 -18.61 -23.14 7.18
C ALA A 122 -18.49 -22.61 8.64
N PRO A 123 -19.14 -23.24 9.65
CA PRO A 123 -19.67 -22.55 10.85
C PRO A 123 -18.69 -22.01 11.91
N HIS A 124 -17.41 -21.87 11.60
CA HIS A 124 -16.42 -21.29 12.51
C HIS A 124 -15.53 -20.38 11.67
N LEU A 125 -15.19 -19.18 12.16
CA LEU A 125 -14.27 -18.15 11.60
C LEU A 125 -15.00 -16.84 11.22
N GLY A 126 -15.32 -16.03 12.24
CA GLY A 126 -15.71 -14.62 12.03
C GLY A 126 -14.57 -13.81 11.45
N GLU A 127 -14.87 -12.73 10.70
CA GLU A 127 -13.99 -11.67 10.14
C GLU A 127 -12.51 -12.02 9.78
N GLN A 128 -12.19 -13.28 9.52
CA GLN A 128 -10.85 -13.70 9.15
C GLN A 128 -10.67 -13.60 7.63
N GLU A 129 -9.48 -13.16 7.22
CA GLU A 129 -9.06 -13.13 5.82
C GLU A 129 -9.27 -14.53 5.21
N PHE A 130 -9.99 -14.61 4.09
CA PHE A 130 -10.28 -15.89 3.45
C PHE A 130 -8.98 -16.59 3.05
N VAL A 131 -8.67 -17.70 3.71
CA VAL A 131 -7.52 -18.56 3.40
C VAL A 131 -7.87 -19.43 2.21
N TYR A 132 -7.16 -19.28 1.11
CA TYR A 132 -7.41 -20.12 -0.07
C TYR A 132 -7.10 -21.59 0.24
N PRO A 133 -8.06 -22.53 0.07
CA PRO A 133 -7.90 -23.93 0.46
C PRO A 133 -6.96 -24.75 -0.46
N GLY A 134 -6.40 -24.14 -1.51
CA GLY A 134 -5.51 -24.84 -2.44
C GLY A 134 -6.22 -25.72 -3.47
N THR A 135 -7.53 -25.54 -3.70
CA THR A 135 -8.33 -26.39 -4.60
C THR A 135 -7.73 -26.57 -5.99
N CYS A 136 -7.18 -25.51 -6.57
CA CYS A 136 -6.57 -25.54 -7.90
C CYS A 136 -5.08 -25.89 -7.89
N ARG A 137 -4.43 -26.01 -6.72
CA ARG A 137 -2.98 -26.25 -6.60
C ARG A 137 -2.58 -27.64 -7.10
N LEU A 138 -3.45 -28.62 -6.90
CA LEU A 138 -3.20 -30.03 -7.20
C LEU A 138 -4.02 -30.55 -8.39
N MET A 139 -4.57 -29.65 -9.22
CA MET A 139 -5.33 -30.07 -10.40
C MET A 139 -4.44 -30.85 -11.36
N SER A 140 -4.98 -31.96 -11.85
CA SER A 140 -4.37 -32.71 -12.94
C SER A 140 -4.41 -31.91 -14.25
N SER A 141 -3.51 -32.22 -15.18
CA SER A 141 -3.50 -31.59 -16.50
C SER A 141 -4.82 -31.81 -17.26
N GLN A 142 -5.52 -32.93 -17.01
CA GLN A 142 -6.82 -33.21 -17.61
C GLN A 142 -7.91 -32.27 -17.06
N GLU A 143 -8.01 -32.12 -15.74
CA GLU A 143 -8.96 -31.18 -15.11
C GLU A 143 -8.69 -29.75 -15.54
N GLN A 144 -7.42 -29.36 -15.64
CA GLN A 144 -7.04 -28.04 -16.14
C GLN A 144 -7.51 -27.84 -17.59
N ALA A 145 -7.23 -28.79 -18.48
CA ALA A 145 -7.66 -28.72 -19.88
C ALA A 145 -9.20 -28.66 -20.02
N GLU A 146 -9.95 -29.31 -19.14
CA GLU A 146 -11.42 -29.21 -19.10
C GLU A 146 -11.90 -27.83 -18.65
N ARG A 147 -11.24 -27.22 -17.65
CA ARG A 147 -11.56 -25.87 -17.19
C ARG A 147 -11.21 -24.80 -18.23
N GLU A 148 -10.13 -24.98 -18.97
CA GLU A 148 -9.69 -24.08 -20.04
C GLU A 148 -10.65 -24.02 -21.24
N LYS A 149 -11.47 -25.07 -21.46
CA LYS A 149 -12.52 -25.05 -22.47
C LYS A 149 -13.67 -24.08 -22.14
N GLN A 150 -13.80 -23.69 -20.88
CA GLN A 150 -14.82 -22.74 -20.46
C GLN A 150 -14.40 -21.32 -20.86
N PRO A 151 -15.34 -20.42 -21.21
CA PRO A 151 -15.02 -19.04 -21.61
C PRO A 151 -14.45 -18.18 -20.47
N ARG A 152 -14.31 -18.75 -19.26
CA ARG A 152 -13.88 -18.04 -18.06
C ARG A 152 -12.37 -18.07 -17.94
N ARG A 153 -11.76 -16.89 -17.90
CA ARG A 153 -10.33 -16.73 -17.62
C ARG A 153 -9.99 -17.14 -16.19
N SER A 154 -8.86 -17.81 -16.00
CA SER A 154 -8.28 -18.11 -14.69
C SER A 154 -7.61 -16.89 -14.08
N SER A 155 -7.55 -16.87 -12.75
CA SER A 155 -6.57 -16.06 -12.02
C SER A 155 -5.25 -16.82 -11.90
N LEU A 156 -4.14 -16.14 -11.64
CA LEU A 156 -2.86 -16.77 -11.29
C LEU A 156 -2.60 -16.59 -9.80
N ARG A 157 -2.27 -17.69 -9.12
CA ARG A 157 -1.92 -17.70 -7.69
C ARG A 157 -0.47 -18.07 -7.50
N LEU A 158 0.16 -17.48 -6.48
CA LEU A 158 1.49 -17.88 -6.00
C LEU A 158 1.36 -19.07 -5.07
N THR A 159 2.13 -20.12 -5.34
CA THR A 159 2.36 -21.24 -4.44
C THR A 159 3.15 -20.75 -3.23
N VAL A 160 2.50 -20.67 -2.07
CA VAL A 160 3.13 -20.19 -0.85
C VAL A 160 3.80 -21.37 -0.13
N PRO A 161 5.11 -21.27 0.22
CA PRO A 161 5.78 -22.27 1.04
C PRO A 161 5.28 -22.23 2.48
N ASP A 162 5.41 -23.34 3.19
CA ASP A 162 5.00 -23.45 4.59
C ASP A 162 6.10 -22.97 5.53
N GLU A 163 6.46 -21.71 5.39
CA GLU A 163 7.59 -21.08 6.08
C GLU A 163 7.16 -19.78 6.77
N ALA A 164 7.72 -19.55 7.97
CA ALA A 164 7.54 -18.31 8.68
C ALA A 164 8.37 -17.19 8.03
N VAL A 165 7.75 -16.05 7.82
CA VAL A 165 8.42 -14.82 7.38
C VAL A 165 8.43 -13.85 8.55
N SER A 166 9.62 -13.39 8.91
CA SER A 166 9.84 -12.46 10.02
C SER A 166 10.47 -11.17 9.53
N PHE A 167 10.08 -10.05 10.11
CA PHE A 167 10.74 -8.76 9.94
C PHE A 167 10.57 -7.89 11.18
N ARG A 168 11.48 -6.93 11.34
CA ARG A 168 11.37 -5.88 12.35
C ARG A 168 10.77 -4.64 11.73
N ASP A 169 9.57 -4.27 12.16
CA ASP A 169 8.94 -3.01 11.81
C ASP A 169 9.53 -1.85 12.63
N GLY A 170 9.66 -0.67 12.02
CA GLY A 170 10.19 0.51 12.71
C GLY A 170 9.33 1.05 13.85
N LEU A 171 8.04 0.69 13.91
CA LEU A 171 7.12 1.09 15.00
C LEU A 171 6.43 -0.11 15.67
N GLN A 172 6.05 -1.14 14.89
CA GLN A 172 5.30 -2.28 15.39
C GLN A 172 6.18 -3.38 16.02
N GLY A 173 7.51 -3.24 15.96
CA GLY A 173 8.46 -4.19 16.54
C GLY A 173 8.64 -5.46 15.69
N GLU A 174 9.03 -6.56 16.33
CA GLU A 174 9.19 -7.85 15.64
C GLU A 174 7.83 -8.41 15.21
N TYR A 175 7.70 -8.71 13.93
CA TYR A 175 6.51 -9.31 13.35
C TYR A 175 6.87 -10.61 12.65
N THR A 176 6.18 -11.71 12.98
CA THR A 176 6.38 -13.02 12.37
C THR A 176 5.05 -13.62 11.97
N GLN A 177 4.98 -14.12 10.73
CA GLN A 177 3.78 -14.78 10.21
C GLN A 177 4.17 -15.90 9.26
N ASN A 178 3.55 -17.07 9.41
CA ASN A 178 3.56 -18.07 8.35
C ASN A 178 2.46 -17.71 7.35
N VAL A 179 2.84 -17.38 6.12
CA VAL A 179 1.92 -16.84 5.11
C VAL A 179 0.90 -17.90 4.67
N ARG A 180 1.28 -19.18 4.65
CA ARG A 180 0.43 -20.25 4.12
C ARG A 180 -0.85 -20.48 4.93
N PRO A 181 -0.81 -20.76 6.25
CA PRO A 181 -2.02 -20.94 7.04
C PRO A 181 -2.82 -19.64 7.23
N SER A 182 -2.19 -18.47 7.07
CA SER A 182 -2.88 -17.18 7.27
C SER A 182 -3.57 -16.62 6.02
N CYS A 183 -3.03 -16.87 4.83
CA CYS A 183 -3.56 -16.28 3.58
C CYS A 183 -3.78 -17.33 2.48
N GLY A 184 -3.13 -18.49 2.57
CA GLY A 184 -3.06 -19.48 1.51
C GLY A 184 -2.31 -18.96 0.28
N ASP A 185 -2.42 -19.71 -0.81
CA ASP A 185 -1.86 -19.29 -2.10
C ASP A 185 -2.60 -18.07 -2.63
N PHE A 186 -1.95 -16.89 -2.60
CA PHE A 186 -2.60 -15.63 -2.93
C PHE A 186 -2.49 -15.27 -4.42
N VAL A 187 -3.44 -14.47 -4.89
CA VAL A 187 -3.53 -14.04 -6.30
C VAL A 187 -2.38 -13.07 -6.63
N VAL A 188 -1.69 -13.31 -7.74
CA VAL A 188 -0.71 -12.39 -8.35
C VAL A 188 -1.23 -11.76 -9.65
N ARG A 189 -2.21 -12.39 -10.30
CA ARG A 189 -2.97 -11.83 -11.43
C ARG A 189 -4.44 -12.23 -11.34
N ARG A 190 -5.35 -11.27 -11.36
CA ARG A 190 -6.80 -11.48 -11.37
C ARG A 190 -7.25 -12.09 -12.70
N SER A 191 -8.44 -12.70 -12.71
CA SER A 191 -9.04 -13.29 -13.91
C SER A 191 -9.41 -12.27 -14.99
N ASP A 192 -9.64 -11.01 -14.61
CA ASP A 192 -9.84 -9.89 -15.53
C ASP A 192 -8.52 -9.35 -16.12
N GLY A 193 -7.38 -9.93 -15.71
CA GLY A 193 -6.05 -9.57 -16.18
C GLY A 193 -5.34 -8.48 -15.36
N VAL A 194 -6.00 -7.90 -14.35
CA VAL A 194 -5.38 -6.91 -13.45
C VAL A 194 -4.33 -7.58 -12.56
N PHE A 195 -3.13 -6.99 -12.48
CA PHE A 195 -2.08 -7.46 -11.57
C PHE A 195 -2.47 -7.19 -10.12
N ALA A 196 -2.17 -8.14 -9.23
CA ALA A 196 -2.49 -7.96 -7.82
C ALA A 196 -1.55 -6.93 -7.17
N TYR A 197 -2.10 -6.17 -6.22
CA TYR A 197 -1.36 -5.18 -5.43
C TYR A 197 -0.03 -5.73 -4.88
N GLN A 198 -0.04 -6.95 -4.33
CA GLN A 198 1.17 -7.55 -3.74
C GLN A 198 2.31 -7.68 -4.75
N LEU A 199 2.03 -8.06 -6.00
CA LEU A 199 3.05 -8.19 -7.04
C LEU A 199 3.53 -6.82 -7.52
N ALA A 200 2.59 -5.93 -7.86
CA ALA A 200 2.93 -4.65 -8.47
C ALA A 200 3.77 -3.77 -7.54
N VAL A 201 3.40 -3.70 -6.26
CA VAL A 201 4.15 -2.91 -5.26
C VAL A 201 5.57 -3.44 -5.08
N VAL A 202 5.75 -4.77 -4.98
CA VAL A 202 7.07 -5.37 -4.80
C VAL A 202 7.97 -5.12 -6.01
N VAL A 203 7.42 -5.27 -7.22
CA VAL A 203 8.16 -5.00 -8.46
C VAL A 203 8.55 -3.53 -8.53
N ASP A 204 7.62 -2.61 -8.25
CA ASP A 204 7.89 -1.18 -8.34
C ASP A 204 8.85 -0.69 -7.27
N ASP A 205 8.66 -1.07 -6.00
CA ASP A 205 9.56 -0.69 -4.92
C ASP A 205 10.98 -1.20 -5.19
N GLY A 206 11.12 -2.46 -5.65
CA GLY A 206 12.42 -3.04 -6.01
C GLY A 206 13.08 -2.35 -7.21
N LEU A 207 12.32 -2.04 -8.26
CA LEU A 207 12.85 -1.39 -9.47
C LEU A 207 13.10 0.12 -9.29
N MET A 208 12.33 0.80 -8.45
CA MET A 208 12.51 2.23 -8.10
C MET A 208 13.55 2.44 -6.99
N ALA A 209 14.22 1.36 -6.56
CA ALA A 209 15.21 1.35 -5.49
C ALA A 209 14.69 1.97 -4.17
N ILE A 210 13.40 1.74 -3.85
CA ILE A 210 12.83 2.15 -2.57
C ILE A 210 13.51 1.34 -1.47
N ASN A 211 14.03 2.02 -0.46
CA ASN A 211 14.69 1.40 0.68
C ASN A 211 13.99 1.67 2.03
N GLN A 212 13.00 2.58 2.05
CA GLN A 212 12.14 2.81 3.20
C GLN A 212 10.66 2.93 2.78
N VAL A 213 9.81 2.18 3.46
CA VAL A 213 8.36 2.16 3.25
C VAL A 213 7.67 2.51 4.55
N LEU A 214 7.20 3.76 4.65
CA LEU A 214 6.26 4.19 5.68
C LEU A 214 4.84 4.16 5.11
N ARG A 215 3.94 3.41 5.76
CA ARG A 215 2.53 3.27 5.35
C ARG A 215 1.61 2.96 6.53
N GLY A 216 0.29 3.01 6.33
CA GLY A 216 -0.68 2.71 7.37
C GLY A 216 -0.60 1.26 7.89
N ALA A 217 -0.86 1.07 9.18
CA ALA A 217 -0.82 -0.22 9.87
C ALA A 217 -1.85 -1.24 9.37
N ASP A 218 -2.85 -0.82 8.60
CA ASP A 218 -3.76 -1.74 7.89
C ASP A 218 -3.03 -2.62 6.86
N LEU A 219 -1.83 -2.22 6.44
CA LEU A 219 -1.01 -2.97 5.49
C LEU A 219 0.06 -3.84 6.17
N LEU A 220 0.11 -3.90 7.51
CA LEU A 220 1.12 -4.67 8.24
C LEU A 220 1.11 -6.16 7.85
N ALA A 221 -0.08 -6.78 7.83
CA ALA A 221 -0.29 -8.18 7.44
C ALA A 221 -0.10 -8.45 5.92
N SER A 222 0.12 -7.40 5.10
CA SER A 222 0.56 -7.58 3.71
C SER A 222 2.07 -7.78 3.60
N THR A 223 2.84 -7.30 4.57
CA THR A 223 4.31 -7.26 4.49
C THR A 223 4.94 -8.64 4.33
N PRO A 224 4.54 -9.70 5.06
CA PRO A 224 5.10 -11.05 4.86
C PRO A 224 4.88 -11.61 3.44
N ARG A 225 3.72 -11.35 2.84
CA ARG A 225 3.43 -11.71 1.44
C ARG A 225 4.35 -10.98 0.46
N GLN A 226 4.62 -9.71 0.73
CA GLN A 226 5.52 -8.89 -0.07
C GLN A 226 6.97 -9.33 0.08
N LEU A 227 7.44 -9.59 1.31
CA LEU A 227 8.78 -10.09 1.60
C LEU A 227 9.05 -11.44 0.90
N LEU A 228 8.07 -12.34 0.89
CA LEU A 228 8.15 -13.58 0.11
C LEU A 228 8.34 -13.28 -1.39
N LEU A 229 7.56 -12.36 -1.96
CA LEU A 229 7.73 -11.97 -3.36
C LEU A 229 9.09 -11.30 -3.64
N TYR A 230 9.59 -10.45 -2.74
CA TYR A 230 10.94 -9.87 -2.85
C TYR A 230 11.99 -10.98 -2.96
N GLN A 231 11.94 -11.96 -2.05
CA GLN A 231 12.84 -13.11 -2.06
C GLN A 231 12.75 -13.90 -3.37
N LEU A 232 11.54 -14.30 -3.78
CA LEU A 232 11.32 -15.12 -4.98
C LEU A 232 11.72 -14.39 -6.27
N LEU A 233 11.59 -13.06 -6.31
CA LEU A 233 11.98 -12.23 -7.45
C LEU A 233 13.44 -11.73 -7.36
N GLY A 234 14.19 -12.08 -6.30
CA GLY A 234 15.56 -11.62 -6.10
C GLY A 234 15.68 -10.09 -6.01
N LEU A 235 14.68 -9.44 -5.45
CA LEU A 235 14.62 -7.98 -5.26
C LEU A 235 15.00 -7.63 -3.80
N LYS A 236 15.67 -6.49 -3.61
CA LYS A 236 16.02 -5.99 -2.27
C LYS A 236 14.78 -5.40 -1.60
N ALA A 237 14.37 -5.98 -0.48
CA ALA A 237 13.25 -5.45 0.31
C ALA A 237 13.64 -4.14 1.04
N PRO A 238 12.73 -3.16 1.13
CA PRO A 238 12.92 -1.97 1.94
C PRO A 238 12.75 -2.26 3.44
N ALA A 239 13.19 -1.33 4.29
CA ALA A 239 12.74 -1.28 5.67
C ALA A 239 11.28 -0.83 5.72
N PHE A 240 10.47 -1.45 6.59
CA PHE A 240 9.06 -1.16 6.74
C PHE A 240 8.77 -0.44 8.06
N ILE A 241 7.86 0.53 8.00
CA ILE A 241 7.37 1.32 9.12
C ILE A 241 5.85 1.43 8.98
N HIS A 242 5.12 0.87 9.93
CA HIS A 242 3.66 0.88 9.91
C HIS A 242 3.11 1.87 10.94
N VAL A 243 2.60 3.01 10.46
CA VAL A 243 2.03 4.09 11.29
C VAL A 243 0.57 3.81 11.64
N PRO A 244 0.09 4.25 12.82
CA PRO A 244 -1.30 4.04 13.20
C PRO A 244 -2.26 4.71 12.22
N LEU A 245 -3.48 4.19 12.15
CA LEU A 245 -4.54 4.80 11.35
C LEU A 245 -5.12 6.03 12.03
N LEU A 246 -5.51 7.00 11.23
CA LEU A 246 -6.36 8.11 11.66
C LEU A 246 -7.83 7.68 11.55
N LEU A 247 -8.56 7.71 12.67
CA LEU A 247 -9.95 7.27 12.80
C LEU A 247 -10.88 8.46 13.05
N GLY A 248 -12.12 8.39 12.56
CA GLY A 248 -13.15 9.37 12.87
C GLY A 248 -13.63 9.25 14.32
N LYS A 249 -14.44 10.23 14.77
CA LYS A 249 -15.02 10.26 16.14
C LYS A 249 -15.79 8.97 16.50
N ASP A 250 -16.34 8.30 15.50
CA ASP A 250 -17.10 7.05 15.63
C ASP A 250 -16.21 5.80 15.68
N GLY A 251 -14.89 5.97 15.69
CA GLY A 251 -13.91 4.88 15.64
C GLY A 251 -13.78 4.23 14.26
N SER A 252 -14.52 4.70 13.26
CA SER A 252 -14.44 4.15 11.91
C SER A 252 -13.24 4.74 11.16
N ARG A 253 -12.76 4.00 10.16
CA ARG A 253 -11.69 4.50 9.29
C ARG A 253 -12.21 5.70 8.49
N LEU A 254 -11.42 6.78 8.50
CA LEU A 254 -11.69 7.92 7.63
C LEU A 254 -11.74 7.43 6.18
N SER A 255 -12.81 7.80 5.50
CA SER A 255 -13.13 7.36 4.14
C SER A 255 -14.03 8.39 3.46
N LYS A 256 -14.27 8.20 2.16
CA LYS A 256 -15.11 9.06 1.33
C LYS A 256 -16.52 9.33 1.89
N ARG A 257 -17.05 8.45 2.75
CA ARG A 257 -18.38 8.63 3.37
C ARG A 257 -18.43 9.83 4.31
N HIS A 258 -17.27 10.25 4.82
CA HIS A 258 -17.12 11.40 5.68
C HIS A 258 -16.82 12.68 4.89
N GLY A 259 -17.53 12.95 3.79
CA GLY A 259 -17.18 13.97 2.77
C GLY A 259 -16.85 15.39 3.28
N SER A 260 -17.19 15.74 4.52
CA SER A 260 -16.70 16.95 5.20
C SER A 260 -15.20 16.96 5.51
N LEU A 261 -14.52 15.80 5.42
CA LEU A 261 -13.11 15.58 5.76
C LEU A 261 -12.20 15.38 4.53
N SER A 262 -12.68 15.64 3.31
CA SER A 262 -11.77 15.74 2.17
C SER A 262 -10.94 17.01 2.25
N LEU A 263 -9.69 16.95 1.79
CA LEU A 263 -8.78 18.09 1.81
C LEU A 263 -9.29 19.22 0.93
N ALA A 264 -9.85 18.89 -0.24
CA ALA A 264 -10.49 19.86 -1.13
C ALA A 264 -11.65 20.61 -0.45
N SER A 265 -12.49 19.89 0.32
CA SER A 265 -13.57 20.49 1.11
C SER A 265 -13.03 21.43 2.20
N MET A 266 -12.02 21.00 2.97
CA MET A 266 -11.35 21.86 3.97
C MET A 266 -10.77 23.13 3.34
N ARG A 267 -10.04 22.99 2.22
CA ARG A 267 -9.46 24.11 1.47
C ARG A 267 -10.54 25.09 1.00
N SER A 268 -11.65 24.60 0.46
CA SER A 268 -12.78 25.44 0.02
C SER A 268 -13.46 26.21 1.16
N ARG A 269 -13.43 25.68 2.39
CA ARG A 269 -13.91 26.34 3.61
C ARG A 269 -12.92 27.35 4.19
N GLY A 270 -11.75 27.54 3.56
CA GLY A 270 -10.73 28.51 3.99
C GLY A 270 -9.75 27.97 5.04
N VAL A 271 -9.77 26.66 5.33
CA VAL A 271 -8.72 26.03 6.14
C VAL A 271 -7.39 26.21 5.44
N LYS A 272 -6.33 26.56 6.19
CA LYS A 272 -4.98 26.72 5.66
C LYS A 272 -4.18 25.41 5.77
N ALA A 273 -3.22 25.22 4.87
CA ALA A 273 -2.37 24.04 4.86
C ALA A 273 -1.56 23.88 6.17
N ASP A 274 -0.98 24.97 6.68
CA ASP A 274 -0.24 25.01 7.95
C ASP A 274 -1.08 24.54 9.15
N THR A 275 -2.39 24.79 9.13
CA THR A 275 -3.34 24.40 10.18
C THR A 275 -3.55 22.89 10.17
N ILE A 276 -3.64 22.27 8.98
CA ILE A 276 -3.74 20.81 8.82
C ILE A 276 -2.42 20.15 9.20
N ILE A 277 -1.30 20.66 8.72
CA ILE A 277 0.02 20.09 9.01
C ILE A 277 0.30 20.16 10.51
N GLY A 278 0.06 21.30 11.15
CA GLY A 278 0.18 21.46 12.59
C GLY A 278 -0.72 20.51 13.38
N TYR A 279 -1.98 20.34 12.95
CA TYR A 279 -2.91 19.39 13.57
C TYR A 279 -2.38 17.94 13.49
N LEU A 280 -1.90 17.52 12.31
CA LEU A 280 -1.37 16.17 12.11
C LEU A 280 -0.04 15.98 12.85
N ALA A 281 0.84 16.98 12.90
CA ALA A 281 2.09 16.95 13.66
C ALA A 281 1.82 16.80 15.17
N TRP A 282 0.85 17.55 15.70
CA TRP A 282 0.41 17.41 17.10
C TRP A 282 -0.14 16.02 17.38
N LYS A 283 -1.05 15.52 16.52
CA LYS A 283 -1.59 14.16 16.64
C LYS A 283 -0.53 13.06 16.51
N ALA A 284 0.58 13.34 15.83
CA ALA A 284 1.74 12.48 15.71
C ALA A 284 2.77 12.65 16.84
N GLY A 285 2.50 13.48 17.85
CA GLY A 285 3.42 13.73 18.97
C GLY A 285 4.70 14.49 18.58
N GLN A 286 4.69 15.19 17.44
CA GLN A 286 5.86 15.94 16.93
C GLN A 286 5.94 17.35 17.53
N ILE A 287 4.80 17.86 18.04
CA ILE A 287 4.66 19.11 18.78
C ILE A 287 3.68 18.89 19.94
N ASP A 288 3.84 19.64 21.03
CA ASP A 288 3.06 19.44 22.26
C ASP A 288 1.63 19.99 22.17
N THR A 289 1.44 21.07 21.40
CA THR A 289 0.17 21.75 21.22
C THR A 289 -0.16 21.93 19.75
N TRP A 290 -1.45 21.91 19.41
CA TRP A 290 -1.89 22.23 18.04
C TRP A 290 -1.70 23.73 17.75
N GLU A 291 -0.75 24.02 16.87
CA GLU A 291 -0.50 25.35 16.30
C GLU A 291 -0.22 25.23 14.79
N PRO A 292 -0.46 26.27 13.97
CA PRO A 292 -0.08 26.25 12.56
C PRO A 292 1.43 26.00 12.38
N LEU A 293 1.76 25.04 11.51
CA LEU A 293 3.14 24.61 11.26
C LEU A 293 3.27 24.23 9.80
N SER A 294 4.30 24.67 9.09
CA SER A 294 4.54 24.19 7.72
C SER A 294 5.19 22.80 7.71
N ALA A 295 4.99 22.05 6.61
CA ALA A 295 5.62 20.73 6.45
C ALA A 295 7.15 20.82 6.57
N ARG A 296 7.74 21.90 6.03
CA ARG A 296 9.19 22.14 6.05
C ARG A 296 9.72 22.39 7.46
N GLU A 297 9.02 23.16 8.28
CA GLU A 297 9.38 23.38 9.70
C GLU A 297 9.27 22.09 10.51
N ALA A 298 8.25 21.27 10.22
CA ALA A 298 8.06 19.97 10.88
C ALA A 298 9.21 18.97 10.61
N VAL A 299 10.00 19.14 9.54
CA VAL A 299 11.13 18.24 9.22
C VAL A 299 12.15 18.17 10.36
N SER A 300 12.52 19.31 10.94
CA SER A 300 13.51 19.37 12.04
C SER A 300 12.96 18.85 13.36
N LEU A 301 11.64 18.73 13.48
CA LEU A 301 10.96 18.24 14.68
C LEU A 301 10.68 16.73 14.61
N PHE A 302 10.89 16.13 13.44
CA PHE A 302 10.46 14.76 13.21
C PHE A 302 11.21 13.74 14.10
N SER A 303 10.43 13.00 14.88
CA SER A 303 10.85 11.89 15.71
C SER A 303 9.93 10.70 15.46
N LEU A 304 10.51 9.61 14.94
CA LEU A 304 9.77 8.38 14.70
C LEU A 304 9.20 7.81 16.01
N GLN A 305 9.96 7.89 17.10
CA GLN A 305 9.60 7.34 18.40
C GLN A 305 8.43 8.08 19.07
N SER A 306 8.16 9.32 18.65
CA SER A 306 7.05 10.10 19.19
C SER A 306 5.70 9.74 18.57
N ILE A 307 5.69 9.00 17.46
CA ILE A 307 4.45 8.59 16.80
C ILE A 307 3.68 7.62 17.70
N PRO A 308 2.37 7.82 17.93
CA PRO A 308 1.57 6.91 18.73
C PRO A 308 1.59 5.47 18.20
N ALA A 309 1.56 4.49 19.10
CA ALA A 309 1.46 3.08 18.71
C ALA A 309 0.04 2.67 18.31
N MET A 310 -0.98 3.33 18.88
CA MET A 310 -2.39 3.01 18.69
C MET A 310 -3.05 3.93 17.66
N PRO A 311 -4.16 3.49 17.03
CA PRO A 311 -4.96 4.35 16.16
C PRO A 311 -5.32 5.68 16.82
N VAL A 312 -5.26 6.76 16.04
CA VAL A 312 -5.46 8.12 16.52
C VAL A 312 -6.84 8.61 16.10
N VAL A 313 -7.66 9.02 17.07
CA VAL A 313 -9.01 9.54 16.82
C VAL A 313 -8.96 11.04 16.53
N VAL A 314 -9.69 11.47 15.49
CA VAL A 314 -9.88 12.89 15.16
C VAL A 314 -11.19 13.42 15.69
N ASP A 315 -11.10 14.03 16.88
CA ASP A 315 -12.25 14.57 17.59
C ASP A 315 -12.69 15.94 17.13
N ASP A 316 -11.88 16.76 16.46
CA ASP A 316 -12.28 18.06 15.90
C ASP A 316 -11.34 18.42 14.74
N ALA A 317 -11.59 17.79 13.58
CA ALA A 317 -10.82 18.08 12.39
C ALA A 317 -11.07 19.54 11.92
N PRO A 318 -10.03 20.26 11.46
CA PRO A 318 -10.14 21.65 11.01
C PRO A 318 -11.12 21.90 9.84
#